data_AF-A0AAV8W5Q9-F1
#
_entry.id   AF-A0AAV8W5Q9-F1
#
_cell.length_a   1.000
_cell.length_b   1.000
_cell.length_c   1.000
_cell.angle_alpha   90.00
_cell.angle_beta   90.00
_cell.angle_gamma   90.00
#
_symmetry.space_group_name_H-M   'P 1'
#
loop_
_entity.id
_entity.type
_entity.pdbx_description
1 polymer ?
#
loop_
_entity_poly.entity_id
_entity_poly.type
_entity_poly.pdbx_seq_one_letter_code
_entity_poly.pdbx_strand_id
1 'polypeptide(L)'
;MNQRSFVSLTVEGSIPFNPEEYSDVNELRALAELIGPYGMKQLSETLMWHIASQVIELKKLADINKDVLLSLRTNFDKPEIMKEQFKKLTNVDNVLQRMTIVGVILSFRQLAQSCLTDVLEERIPFLVSSILDFRHHLPSGDPMNIVSEMTSAAGLPCKVDPTLISALKLQKPESEGDNEHLLVCLLMVFVAVSIPKLAKSDQSFYRASLEGHTNNIHCMALAVNNIFGALFTTCGQGDIEDRMKEFLALASSSLLRLGQEADKEAIKNRESVYLLLDQIVQESPFLTMDLLESCFPYALIRNAYHDVYKQEQNM
;
A
#
# COMPACT_ATOMS: atom_id res chain seq x y z
N MET A 1 -5.26 -1.78 13.53
CA MET A 1 -5.45 -3.24 13.42
C MET A 1 -5.63 -3.81 14.83
N ASN A 2 -6.83 -4.32 15.14
CA ASN A 2 -7.18 -4.89 16.45
C ASN A 2 -6.42 -6.19 16.78
N GLN A 3 -6.05 -6.97 15.77
CA GLN A 3 -5.16 -8.12 15.90
C GLN A 3 -3.92 -7.87 15.03
N ARG A 4 -2.75 -7.76 15.67
CA ARG A 4 -1.46 -7.62 14.99
C ARG A 4 -0.97 -9.00 14.54
N SER A 5 -1.76 -9.69 13.72
CA SER A 5 -1.46 -11.02 13.19
C SER A 5 -2.25 -11.29 11.90
N PHE A 6 -1.88 -12.34 11.17
CA PHE A 6 -2.67 -12.86 10.06
C PHE A 6 -3.65 -13.91 10.59
N VAL A 7 -4.91 -13.79 10.20
CA VAL A 7 -6.02 -14.61 10.72
C VAL A 7 -6.65 -15.40 9.57
N SER A 8 -7.07 -16.63 9.85
CA SER A 8 -7.83 -17.42 8.87
C SER A 8 -9.24 -16.86 8.69
N LEU A 9 -9.65 -16.65 7.44
CA LEU A 9 -11.02 -16.27 7.08
C LEU A 9 -11.89 -17.46 6.66
N THR A 10 -11.28 -18.62 6.45
CA THR A 10 -11.97 -19.85 6.06
C THR A 10 -12.24 -20.74 7.27
N VAL A 11 -13.33 -21.53 7.18
CA VAL A 11 -13.72 -22.54 8.17
C VAL A 11 -12.53 -23.43 8.54
N GLU A 12 -12.37 -23.71 9.84
CA GLU A 12 -11.35 -24.60 10.40
C GLU A 12 -11.16 -25.87 9.53
N GLY A 13 -9.91 -26.14 9.13
CA GLY A 13 -9.53 -27.37 8.40
C GLY A 13 -9.27 -27.24 6.90
N SER A 14 -9.38 -26.06 6.29
CA SER A 14 -9.00 -25.84 4.88
C SER A 14 -7.48 -25.78 4.66
N ILE A 15 -6.74 -25.37 5.70
CA ILE A 15 -5.28 -25.26 5.73
C ILE A 15 -4.76 -26.05 6.94
N PRO A 16 -3.59 -26.72 6.82
CA PRO A 16 -3.11 -27.65 7.85
C PRO A 16 -2.53 -26.96 9.10
N PHE A 17 -2.61 -25.63 9.19
CA PHE A 17 -2.08 -24.83 10.27
C PHE A 17 -2.92 -23.56 10.47
N ASN A 18 -2.89 -23.00 11.68
CA ASN A 18 -3.56 -21.75 12.03
C ASN A 18 -2.60 -20.57 11.82
N PRO A 19 -2.84 -19.64 10.87
CA PRO A 19 -1.92 -18.54 10.60
C PRO A 19 -1.65 -17.64 11.81
N GLU A 20 -2.62 -17.53 12.71
CA GLU A 20 -2.52 -16.75 13.95
C GLU A 20 -1.47 -17.32 14.91
N GLU A 21 -1.26 -18.63 14.93
CA GLU A 21 -0.24 -19.31 15.75
C GLU A 21 1.18 -19.20 15.19
N TYR A 22 1.38 -18.52 14.06
CA TYR A 22 2.70 -18.33 13.45
C TYR A 22 3.03 -16.87 13.14
N SER A 23 2.05 -15.99 13.21
CA SER A 23 2.17 -14.60 12.79
C SER A 23 1.71 -13.60 13.84
N ASP A 24 1.38 -14.07 15.05
CA ASP A 24 1.18 -13.16 16.17
C ASP A 24 2.49 -12.47 16.59
N VAL A 25 2.34 -11.48 17.46
CA VAL A 25 3.48 -10.69 17.97
C VAL A 25 4.45 -11.56 18.76
N ASN A 26 3.98 -12.58 19.48
CA ASN A 26 4.86 -13.43 20.30
C ASN A 26 5.74 -14.33 19.43
N GLU A 27 5.16 -14.96 18.42
CA GLU A 27 5.85 -15.86 17.49
C GLU A 27 6.82 -15.10 16.61
N LEU A 28 6.45 -13.90 16.13
CA LEU A 28 7.36 -13.07 15.36
C LEU A 28 8.50 -12.48 16.21
N ARG A 29 8.27 -12.20 17.50
CA ARG A 29 9.35 -11.87 18.44
C ARG A 29 10.26 -13.07 18.68
N ALA A 30 9.71 -14.26 18.90
CA ALA A 30 10.50 -15.48 19.07
C ALA A 30 11.34 -15.80 17.81
N LEU A 31 10.77 -15.61 16.62
CA LEU A 31 11.48 -15.70 15.36
C LEU A 31 12.62 -14.66 15.30
N ALA A 32 12.35 -13.41 15.65
CA ALA A 32 13.35 -12.34 15.67
C ALA A 32 14.49 -12.63 16.66
N GLU A 33 14.21 -13.22 17.82
CA GLU A 33 15.23 -13.68 18.78
C GLU A 33 16.09 -14.80 18.21
N LEU A 34 15.47 -15.76 17.50
CA LEU A 34 16.17 -16.92 16.95
C LEU A 34 17.12 -16.54 15.80
N ILE A 35 16.63 -15.76 14.83
CA ILE A 35 17.37 -15.48 13.59
C ILE A 35 18.11 -14.14 13.63
N GLY A 36 17.78 -13.27 14.60
CA GLY A 36 18.40 -11.97 14.81
C GLY A 36 18.25 -10.99 13.64
N PRO A 37 18.93 -9.83 13.70
CA PRO A 37 18.91 -8.82 12.63
C PRO A 37 19.33 -9.36 11.27
N TYR A 38 20.32 -10.25 11.22
CA TYR A 38 20.82 -10.82 9.97
C TYR A 38 19.79 -11.71 9.29
N GLY A 39 19.14 -12.61 10.04
CA GLY A 39 18.08 -13.46 9.51
C GLY A 39 16.85 -12.66 9.13
N MET A 40 16.46 -11.67 9.94
CA MET A 40 15.33 -10.79 9.62
C MET A 40 15.60 -9.92 8.38
N LYS A 41 16.85 -9.49 8.16
CA LYS A 41 17.28 -8.84 6.92
C LYS A 41 17.13 -9.77 5.71
N GLN A 42 17.61 -11.02 5.80
CA GLN A 42 17.48 -12.00 4.71
C GLN A 42 16.01 -12.31 4.39
N LEU A 43 15.17 -12.47 5.40
CA LEU A 43 13.72 -12.64 5.26
C LEU A 43 13.12 -11.43 4.52
N SER A 44 13.46 -10.22 4.98
CA SER A 44 13.06 -8.95 4.39
C SER A 44 13.48 -8.81 2.92
N GLU A 45 14.69 -9.21 2.55
CA GLU A 45 15.18 -9.20 1.17
C GLU A 45 14.40 -10.18 0.29
N THR A 46 14.07 -11.37 0.80
CA THR A 46 13.27 -12.37 0.09
C THR A 46 11.86 -11.86 -0.20
N LEU A 47 11.21 -11.23 0.79
CA LEU A 47 9.90 -10.59 0.62
C LEU A 47 9.96 -9.47 -0.43
N MET A 48 11.02 -8.66 -0.40
CA MET A 48 11.21 -7.57 -1.38
C MET A 48 11.47 -8.07 -2.80
N TRP A 49 12.13 -9.21 -2.95
CA TRP A 49 12.30 -9.86 -4.24
C TRP A 49 10.95 -10.23 -4.88
N HIS A 50 10.02 -10.78 -4.08
CA HIS A 50 8.67 -11.08 -4.53
C HIS A 50 7.88 -9.82 -4.88
N ILE A 51 8.00 -8.75 -4.09
CA ILE A 51 7.37 -7.46 -4.38
C ILE A 51 7.88 -6.90 -5.71
N ALA A 52 9.20 -6.88 -5.91
CA ALA A 52 9.80 -6.39 -7.16
C ALA A 52 9.28 -7.16 -8.38
N SER A 53 9.10 -8.49 -8.26
CA SER A 53 8.51 -9.31 -9.32
C SER A 53 7.05 -8.91 -9.63
N GLN A 54 6.24 -8.61 -8.61
CA GLN A 54 4.89 -8.09 -8.81
C GLN A 54 4.89 -6.72 -9.48
N VAL A 55 5.83 -5.85 -9.12
CA VAL A 55 5.96 -4.51 -9.72
C VAL A 55 6.31 -4.57 -11.20
N ILE A 56 7.15 -5.52 -11.62
CA ILE A 56 7.47 -5.73 -13.06
C ILE A 56 6.20 -6.11 -13.83
N GLU A 57 5.39 -7.02 -13.30
CA GLU A 57 4.13 -7.41 -13.92
C GLU A 57 3.13 -6.25 -13.96
N LEU A 58 3.05 -5.44 -12.90
CA LEU A 58 2.25 -4.22 -12.87
C LEU A 58 2.69 -3.20 -13.93
N LYS A 59 4.00 -3.01 -14.10
CA LYS A 59 4.57 -2.16 -15.16
C LYS A 59 4.15 -2.64 -16.55
N LYS A 60 4.21 -3.95 -16.82
CA LYS A 60 3.72 -4.52 -18.10
C LYS A 60 2.23 -4.24 -18.33
N LEU A 61 1.40 -4.36 -17.30
CA LEU A 61 -0.03 -4.05 -17.40
C LEU A 61 -0.28 -2.56 -17.68
N ALA A 62 0.51 -1.67 -17.09
CA ALA A 62 0.44 -0.24 -17.38
C ALA A 62 0.89 0.07 -18.81
N ASP A 63 1.92 -0.62 -19.32
CA ASP A 63 2.42 -0.41 -20.69
C ASP A 63 1.40 -0.88 -21.74
N ILE A 64 0.73 -2.03 -21.53
CA ILE A 64 -0.35 -2.51 -22.40
C ILE A 64 -1.50 -1.49 -22.52
N ASN A 65 -1.80 -0.76 -21.45
CA ASN A 65 -2.89 0.21 -21.39
C ASN A 65 -2.41 1.67 -21.55
N LYS A 66 -1.17 1.89 -22.01
CA LYS A 66 -0.49 3.19 -21.99
C LYS A 66 -1.29 4.35 -22.61
N ASP A 67 -1.83 4.15 -23.81
CA ASP A 67 -2.57 5.20 -24.52
C ASP A 67 -3.88 5.57 -23.82
N VAL A 68 -4.58 4.57 -23.28
CA VAL A 68 -5.82 4.77 -22.52
C VAL A 68 -5.54 5.50 -21.22
N LEU A 69 -4.46 5.12 -20.51
CA LEU A 69 -4.03 5.77 -19.27
C LEU A 69 -3.56 7.21 -19.49
N LEU A 70 -2.88 7.49 -20.61
CA LEU A 70 -2.51 8.85 -21.01
C LEU A 70 -3.76 9.71 -21.25
N SER A 71 -4.76 9.15 -21.94
CA SER A 71 -6.02 9.85 -22.16
C SER A 71 -6.78 10.10 -20.85
N LEU A 72 -6.81 9.13 -19.94
CA LEU A 72 -7.41 9.27 -18.61
C LEU A 72 -6.72 10.35 -17.75
N ARG A 73 -5.39 10.39 -17.79
CA ARG A 73 -4.58 11.38 -17.06
C ARG A 73 -4.78 12.80 -17.58
N THR A 74 -4.94 12.97 -18.89
CA THR A 74 -5.09 14.30 -19.53
C THR A 74 -6.53 14.82 -19.51
N ASN A 75 -7.52 13.93 -19.49
CA ASN A 75 -8.95 14.29 -19.53
C ASN A 75 -9.65 13.99 -18.19
N PHE A 76 -8.93 14.13 -17.07
CA PHE A 76 -9.48 13.81 -15.74
C PHE A 76 -10.65 14.71 -15.33
N ASP A 77 -10.71 15.91 -15.91
CA ASP A 77 -11.75 16.93 -15.75
C ASP A 77 -13.06 16.59 -16.50
N LYS A 78 -13.01 15.69 -17.48
CA LYS A 78 -14.15 15.34 -18.34
C LYS A 78 -14.77 13.99 -17.95
N PRO A 79 -15.91 13.98 -17.24
CA PRO A 79 -16.47 12.76 -16.67
C PRO A 79 -16.92 11.74 -17.72
N GLU A 80 -17.46 12.19 -18.86
CA GLU A 80 -17.93 11.30 -19.92
C GLU A 80 -16.77 10.54 -20.58
N ILE A 81 -15.70 11.27 -20.96
CA ILE A 81 -14.50 10.68 -21.55
C ILE A 81 -13.85 9.70 -20.57
N MET A 82 -13.78 10.04 -19.27
CA MET A 82 -13.24 9.12 -18.28
C MET A 82 -14.04 7.81 -18.18
N LYS A 83 -15.38 7.87 -18.20
CA LYS A 83 -16.22 6.66 -18.17
C LYS A 83 -16.01 5.80 -19.42
N GLU A 84 -15.87 6.42 -20.59
CA GLU A 84 -15.60 5.69 -21.84
C GLU A 84 -14.22 5.05 -21.87
N GLN A 85 -13.18 5.80 -21.46
CA GLN A 85 -11.82 5.28 -21.44
C GLN A 85 -11.65 4.20 -20.37
N PHE A 86 -12.33 4.31 -19.22
CA PHE A 86 -12.32 3.27 -18.20
C PHE A 86 -12.85 1.93 -18.72
N LYS A 87 -13.88 1.95 -19.58
CA LYS A 87 -14.41 0.72 -20.20
C LYS A 87 -13.42 0.04 -21.16
N LYS A 88 -12.43 0.77 -21.67
CA LYS A 88 -11.38 0.23 -22.54
C LYS A 88 -10.21 -0.36 -21.76
N LEU A 89 -10.11 -0.12 -20.46
CA LEU A 89 -9.06 -0.70 -19.64
C LEU A 89 -9.24 -2.21 -19.54
N THR A 90 -8.14 -2.93 -19.77
CA THR A 90 -8.08 -4.38 -19.63
C THR A 90 -7.32 -4.75 -18.36
N ASN A 91 -7.56 -5.95 -17.82
CA ASN A 91 -6.80 -6.49 -16.67
C ASN A 91 -6.86 -5.66 -15.38
N VAL A 92 -7.93 -4.88 -15.18
CA VAL A 92 -8.15 -4.08 -13.96
C VAL A 92 -8.10 -4.95 -12.69
N ASP A 93 -8.72 -6.14 -12.72
CA ASP A 93 -8.75 -7.04 -11.57
C ASP A 93 -7.35 -7.56 -11.23
N ASN A 94 -6.53 -7.84 -12.25
CA ASN A 94 -5.14 -8.27 -12.06
C ASN A 94 -4.30 -7.16 -11.41
N VAL A 95 -4.51 -5.90 -11.77
CA VAL A 95 -3.81 -4.76 -11.13
C VAL A 95 -4.18 -4.68 -9.65
N LEU A 96 -5.47 -4.71 -9.33
CA LEU A 96 -5.96 -4.64 -7.95
C LEU A 96 -5.48 -5.84 -7.12
N GLN A 97 -5.55 -7.05 -7.67
CA GLN A 97 -5.09 -8.27 -7.00
C GLN A 97 -3.58 -8.21 -6.73
N ARG A 98 -2.77 -7.82 -7.71
CA ARG A 98 -1.31 -7.72 -7.53
C ARG A 98 -0.93 -6.64 -6.51
N MET A 99 -1.60 -5.48 -6.55
CA MET A 99 -1.40 -4.44 -5.53
C MET A 99 -1.81 -4.92 -4.13
N THR A 100 -2.88 -5.71 -4.01
CA THR A 100 -3.29 -6.32 -2.75
C THR A 100 -2.25 -7.31 -2.24
N ILE A 101 -1.73 -8.19 -3.11
CA ILE A 101 -0.65 -9.14 -2.76
C ILE A 101 0.59 -8.40 -2.25
N VAL A 102 1.01 -7.34 -2.95
CA VAL A 102 2.13 -6.49 -2.50
C VAL A 102 1.87 -5.90 -1.12
N GLY A 103 0.66 -5.39 -0.89
CA GLY A 103 0.25 -4.84 0.40
C GLY A 103 0.30 -5.87 1.52
N VAL A 104 -0.18 -7.09 1.28
CA VAL A 104 -0.15 -8.20 2.23
C VAL A 104 1.29 -8.54 2.63
N ILE A 105 2.20 -8.65 1.64
CA ILE A 105 3.63 -8.94 1.88
C ILE A 105 4.27 -7.81 2.71
N LEU A 106 3.96 -6.54 2.39
CA LEU A 106 4.45 -5.38 3.14
C LEU A 106 3.91 -5.35 4.57
N SER A 107 2.64 -5.70 4.77
CA SER A 107 2.02 -5.78 6.10
C SER A 107 2.74 -6.81 6.97
N PHE A 108 3.04 -7.99 6.41
CA PHE A 108 3.81 -9.01 7.10
C PHE A 108 5.22 -8.52 7.46
N ARG A 109 5.90 -7.85 6.52
CA ARG A 109 7.21 -7.26 6.79
C ARG A 109 7.15 -6.21 7.90
N GLN A 110 6.18 -5.31 7.89
CA GLN A 110 6.05 -4.27 8.91
C GLN A 110 5.86 -4.88 10.30
N LEU A 111 5.05 -5.94 10.39
CA LEU A 111 4.84 -6.67 11.64
C LEU A 111 6.14 -7.35 12.11
N ALA A 112 6.85 -8.03 11.21
CA ALA A 112 8.14 -8.67 11.51
C ALA A 112 9.19 -7.64 11.96
N GLN A 113 9.28 -6.49 11.28
CA GLN A 113 10.23 -5.43 11.62
C GLN A 113 9.90 -4.77 12.96
N SER A 114 8.62 -4.53 13.26
CA SER A 114 8.20 -4.05 14.58
C SER A 114 8.62 -5.01 15.69
N CYS A 115 8.45 -6.33 15.48
CA CYS A 115 8.86 -7.33 16.46
C CYS A 115 10.39 -7.40 16.61
N LEU A 116 11.15 -7.21 15.52
CA LEU A 116 12.60 -7.08 15.58
C LEU A 116 13.02 -5.87 16.42
N THR A 117 12.39 -4.70 16.21
CA THR A 117 12.70 -3.50 17.00
C THR A 117 12.46 -3.75 18.48
N ASP A 118 11.34 -4.37 18.86
CA ASP A 118 11.05 -4.70 20.27
C ASP A 118 12.17 -5.56 20.88
N VAL A 119 12.60 -6.61 20.17
CA VAL A 119 13.69 -7.50 20.63
C VAL A 119 15.02 -6.74 20.74
N LEU A 120 15.33 -5.85 19.80
CA LEU A 120 16.57 -5.08 19.83
C LEU A 120 16.59 -4.00 20.91
N GLU A 121 15.44 -3.40 21.22
CA GLU A 121 15.31 -2.45 22.34
C GLU A 121 15.61 -3.14 23.68
N GLU A 122 15.19 -4.40 23.85
CA GLU A 122 15.49 -5.17 25.07
C GLU A 122 16.95 -5.65 25.12
N ARG A 123 17.50 -6.12 23.99
CA ARG A 123 18.84 -6.75 23.94
C ARG A 123 19.98 -5.73 23.83
N ILE A 124 19.80 -4.67 23.05
CA ILE A 124 20.83 -3.67 22.72
C ILE A 124 20.32 -2.22 22.76
N PRO A 125 19.72 -1.76 23.88
CA PRO A 125 19.05 -0.45 23.99
C PRO A 125 19.95 0.75 23.64
N PHE A 126 21.23 0.69 24.02
CA PHE A 126 22.17 1.79 23.75
C PHE A 126 22.46 1.97 22.25
N LEU A 127 22.52 0.87 21.49
CA LEU A 127 22.73 0.92 20.05
C LEU A 127 21.48 1.44 19.35
N VAL A 128 20.29 0.94 19.73
CA VAL A 128 19.02 1.41 19.17
C VAL A 128 18.82 2.90 19.44
N SER A 129 19.08 3.35 20.67
CA SER A 129 19.01 4.79 21.01
C SER A 129 19.97 5.63 20.18
N SER A 130 21.18 5.13 19.90
CA SER A 130 22.16 5.85 19.08
C SER A 130 21.71 5.93 17.60
N ILE A 131 21.14 4.85 17.07
CA ILE A 131 20.58 4.81 15.72
C ILE A 131 19.39 5.77 15.59
N LEU A 132 18.50 5.80 16.58
CA LEU A 132 17.37 6.73 16.64
C LEU A 132 17.83 8.19 16.67
N ASP A 133 18.83 8.51 17.49
CA ASP A 133 19.39 9.86 17.57
C ASP A 133 20.02 10.28 16.24
N PHE A 134 20.79 9.39 15.60
CA PHE A 134 21.42 9.64 14.31
C PHE A 134 20.39 9.89 13.20
N ARG A 135 19.27 9.15 13.23
CA ARG A 135 18.16 9.34 12.31
C ARG A 135 17.49 10.71 12.46
N HIS A 136 17.28 11.19 13.68
CA HIS A 136 16.59 12.46 13.93
C HIS A 136 17.42 13.69 13.56
N HIS A 137 18.74 13.60 13.70
CA HIS A 137 19.65 14.75 13.52
C HIS A 137 20.37 14.75 12.17
N LEU A 138 19.81 14.08 11.16
CA LEU A 138 20.41 13.96 9.82
C LEU A 138 20.49 15.33 9.11
N PRO A 139 21.68 15.92 8.90
CA PRO A 139 21.80 17.35 8.55
C PRO A 139 21.47 17.71 7.09
N SER A 140 21.29 16.73 6.19
CA SER A 140 21.21 17.03 4.74
C SER A 140 20.37 16.05 3.91
N GLY A 141 19.46 15.30 4.53
CA GLY A 141 18.89 14.11 3.89
C GLY A 141 19.95 13.02 3.74
N ASP A 142 19.53 11.77 3.54
CA ASP A 142 20.43 10.61 3.51
C ASP A 142 20.88 10.33 2.06
N PRO A 143 21.99 10.92 1.56
CA PRO A 143 22.27 10.96 0.13
C PRO A 143 22.74 9.59 -0.39
N MET A 144 23.20 8.72 0.52
CA MET A 144 23.66 7.37 0.21
C MET A 144 22.72 6.28 0.72
N ASN A 145 21.55 6.63 1.27
CA ASN A 145 20.61 5.69 1.93
C ASN A 145 21.25 4.85 3.06
N ILE A 146 22.41 5.24 3.59
CA ILE A 146 23.16 4.46 4.58
C ILE A 146 22.45 4.49 5.92
N VAL A 147 21.95 5.65 6.31
CA VAL A 147 21.22 5.80 7.57
C VAL A 147 19.88 5.08 7.50
N SER A 148 19.24 5.14 6.34
CA SER A 148 17.99 4.44 6.05
C SER A 148 18.20 2.92 6.08
N GLU A 149 19.31 2.42 5.53
CA GLU A 149 19.65 0.99 5.58
C GLU A 149 19.94 0.55 7.02
N MET A 150 20.71 1.33 7.78
CA MET A 150 20.99 1.06 9.20
C MET A 150 19.70 1.06 10.04
N THR A 151 18.82 2.03 9.79
CA THR A 151 17.51 2.16 10.45
C THR A 151 16.62 0.95 10.13
N SER A 152 16.54 0.56 8.86
CA SER A 152 15.79 -0.62 8.41
C SER A 152 16.33 -1.92 8.99
N ALA A 153 17.66 -2.06 9.12
CA ALA A 153 18.30 -3.21 9.75
C ALA A 153 18.02 -3.33 11.26
N ALA A 154 17.68 -2.21 11.92
CA ALA A 154 17.22 -2.18 13.31
C ALA A 154 15.69 -2.34 13.46
N GLY A 155 14.98 -2.61 12.35
CA GLY A 155 13.53 -2.73 12.29
C GLY A 155 12.75 -1.42 12.36
N LEU A 156 13.45 -0.29 12.42
CA LEU A 156 12.83 1.02 12.52
C LEU A 156 12.18 1.43 11.18
N PRO A 157 10.98 2.03 11.19
CA PRO A 157 10.23 2.33 9.96
C PRO A 157 10.90 3.45 9.18
N CYS A 158 11.11 3.30 7.87
CA CYS A 158 11.69 4.31 6.98
C CYS A 158 10.60 4.96 6.11
N LYS A 159 10.76 6.25 5.74
CA LYS A 159 9.82 6.94 4.83
C LYS A 159 9.80 6.31 3.43
N VAL A 160 10.97 5.88 2.96
CA VAL A 160 11.12 5.09 1.74
C VAL A 160 12.02 3.91 2.10
N ASP A 161 11.58 2.70 1.77
CA ASP A 161 12.29 1.48 2.15
C ASP A 161 13.54 1.27 1.25
N PRO A 162 14.76 1.29 1.82
CA PRO A 162 15.98 1.11 1.04
C PRO A 162 16.13 -0.31 0.48
N THR A 163 15.61 -1.33 1.18
CA THR A 163 15.64 -2.72 0.69
C THR A 163 14.74 -2.87 -0.54
N LEU A 164 13.58 -2.19 -0.54
CA LEU A 164 12.68 -2.17 -1.69
C LEU A 164 13.34 -1.48 -2.89
N ILE A 165 13.97 -0.32 -2.69
CA ILE A 165 14.70 0.38 -3.76
C ILE A 165 15.78 -0.54 -4.36
N SER A 166 16.58 -1.20 -3.52
CA SER A 166 17.63 -2.11 -3.97
C SER A 166 17.06 -3.30 -4.75
N ALA A 167 15.95 -3.90 -4.29
CA ALA A 167 15.30 -5.00 -4.99
C ALA A 167 14.73 -4.57 -6.36
N LEU A 168 14.11 -3.38 -6.43
CA LEU A 168 13.59 -2.83 -7.68
C LEU A 168 14.70 -2.51 -8.69
N LYS A 169 15.84 -1.98 -8.22
CA LYS A 169 17.02 -1.72 -9.05
C LYS A 169 17.64 -3.01 -9.59
N LEU A 170 17.72 -4.06 -8.76
CA LEU A 170 18.30 -5.34 -9.16
C LEU A 170 17.49 -6.04 -10.27
N GLN A 171 16.17 -5.89 -10.26
CA GLN A 171 15.30 -6.49 -11.27
C GLN A 171 14.96 -5.54 -12.43
N LYS A 172 15.62 -4.37 -12.52
CA LYS A 172 15.37 -3.39 -13.59
C LYS A 172 15.99 -3.88 -14.91
N PRO A 173 15.21 -4.00 -16.01
CA PRO A 173 15.77 -4.28 -17.32
C PRO A 173 16.55 -3.07 -17.86
N GLU A 174 17.70 -3.30 -18.49
CA GLU A 174 18.69 -2.28 -18.90
C GLU A 174 18.21 -1.21 -19.92
N SER A 175 16.95 -1.23 -20.37
CA SER A 175 16.49 -0.48 -21.57
C SER A 175 15.53 0.69 -21.34
N GLU A 176 15.19 1.06 -20.10
CA GLU A 176 14.17 2.10 -19.83
C GLU A 176 14.79 3.35 -19.19
N GLY A 177 15.37 4.24 -20.01
CA GLY A 177 15.96 5.50 -19.55
C GLY A 177 14.93 6.65 -19.41
N ASP A 178 14.15 6.90 -20.46
CA ASP A 178 13.26 8.09 -20.51
C ASP A 178 11.77 7.79 -20.34
N ASN A 179 11.31 6.57 -20.63
CA ASN A 179 9.90 6.21 -20.52
C ASN A 179 9.49 5.67 -19.14
N GLU A 180 10.44 5.43 -18.23
CA GLU A 180 10.15 4.77 -16.95
C GLU A 180 9.32 5.65 -16.03
N HIS A 181 9.66 6.94 -15.89
CA HIS A 181 8.89 7.86 -15.03
C HIS A 181 7.45 8.01 -15.52
N LEU A 182 7.26 8.13 -16.84
CA LEU A 182 5.93 8.16 -17.43
C LEU A 182 5.16 6.88 -17.13
N LEU A 183 5.80 5.71 -17.28
CA LEU A 183 5.16 4.43 -16.99
C LEU A 183 4.75 4.31 -15.52
N VAL A 184 5.57 4.77 -14.58
CA VAL A 184 5.24 4.82 -13.15
C VAL A 184 4.06 5.77 -12.89
N CYS A 185 4.04 6.95 -13.52
CA CYS A 185 2.91 7.86 -13.43
C CYS A 185 1.63 7.22 -13.97
N LEU A 186 1.70 6.49 -15.09
CA LEU A 186 0.55 5.80 -15.67
C LEU A 186 0.09 4.63 -14.80
N LEU A 187 1.00 3.89 -14.18
CA LEU A 187 0.66 2.85 -13.19
C LEU A 187 -0.10 3.45 -12.01
N MET A 188 0.34 4.61 -11.51
CA MET A 188 -0.35 5.35 -10.45
C MET A 188 -1.79 5.73 -10.85
N VAL A 189 -1.96 6.30 -12.06
CA VAL A 189 -3.29 6.59 -12.62
C VAL A 189 -4.12 5.31 -12.72
N PHE A 190 -3.53 4.20 -13.18
CA PHE A 190 -4.21 2.93 -13.35
C PHE A 190 -4.75 2.41 -12.01
N VAL A 191 -3.94 2.43 -10.95
CA VAL A 191 -4.40 2.03 -9.61
C VAL A 191 -5.52 2.96 -9.13
N ALA A 192 -5.36 4.29 -9.26
CA ALA A 192 -6.34 5.27 -8.78
C ALA A 192 -7.73 5.09 -9.42
N VAL A 193 -7.80 4.95 -10.75
CA VAL A 193 -9.07 4.77 -11.46
C VAL A 193 -9.68 3.39 -11.25
N SER A 194 -8.90 2.42 -10.81
CA SER A 194 -9.35 1.03 -10.59
C SER A 194 -10.01 0.82 -9.22
N ILE A 195 -9.72 1.66 -8.22
CA ILE A 195 -10.26 1.55 -6.85
C ILE A 195 -11.80 1.44 -6.81
N PRO A 196 -12.59 2.24 -7.56
CA PRO A 196 -14.05 2.12 -7.53
C PRO A 196 -14.58 0.73 -7.93
N LYS A 197 -13.82 -0.04 -8.72
CA LYS A 197 -14.23 -1.41 -9.09
C LYS A 197 -14.30 -2.33 -7.88
N LEU A 198 -13.53 -2.06 -6.81
CA LEU A 198 -13.55 -2.83 -5.58
C LEU A 198 -14.92 -2.80 -4.89
N ALA A 199 -15.71 -1.74 -5.09
CA ALA A 199 -17.03 -1.60 -4.46
C ALA A 199 -18.05 -2.63 -4.95
N LYS A 200 -17.81 -3.22 -6.14
CA LYS A 200 -18.64 -4.27 -6.73
C LYS A 200 -18.40 -5.65 -6.10
N SER A 201 -17.24 -5.85 -5.46
CA SER A 201 -16.88 -7.15 -4.92
C SER A 201 -17.49 -7.35 -3.54
N ASP A 202 -18.15 -8.49 -3.34
CA ASP A 202 -18.80 -8.87 -2.08
C ASP A 202 -17.81 -8.99 -0.91
N GLN A 203 -16.56 -9.36 -1.20
CA GLN A 203 -15.50 -9.51 -0.20
C GLN A 203 -14.82 -8.19 0.18
N SER A 204 -15.19 -7.08 -0.46
CA SER A 204 -14.70 -5.74 -0.10
C SER A 204 -15.43 -5.13 1.10
N PHE A 205 -16.19 -5.92 1.85
CA PHE A 205 -16.82 -5.46 3.08
C PHE A 205 -15.76 -5.23 4.17
N TYR A 206 -15.81 -4.07 4.81
CA TYR A 206 -14.96 -3.72 5.93
C TYR A 206 -15.55 -4.27 7.24
N ARG A 207 -14.79 -5.13 7.93
CA ARG A 207 -15.14 -5.66 9.24
C ARG A 207 -14.45 -4.82 10.32
N ALA A 208 -15.21 -4.17 11.19
CA ALA A 208 -14.64 -3.39 12.29
C ALA A 208 -13.98 -4.29 13.35
N SER A 209 -14.44 -5.53 13.52
CA SER A 209 -13.74 -6.54 14.35
C SER A 209 -12.28 -6.74 13.92
N LEU A 210 -12.03 -6.74 12.60
CA LEU A 210 -10.69 -6.89 12.01
C LEU A 210 -9.99 -5.55 11.75
N GLU A 211 -10.72 -4.43 11.84
CA GLU A 211 -10.33 -3.11 11.34
C GLU A 211 -9.82 -3.14 9.87
N GLY A 212 -10.42 -4.01 9.06
CA GLY A 212 -9.97 -4.25 7.69
C GLY A 212 -11.00 -4.98 6.84
N HIS A 213 -10.75 -5.01 5.54
CA HIS A 213 -11.60 -5.71 4.57
C HIS A 213 -11.27 -7.20 4.47
N THR A 214 -12.29 -8.03 4.20
CA THR A 214 -12.12 -9.50 4.12
C THR A 214 -11.26 -9.98 2.95
N ASN A 215 -11.09 -9.18 1.90
CA ASN A 215 -10.20 -9.47 0.78
C ASN A 215 -8.82 -8.78 0.89
N ASN A 216 -8.47 -8.25 2.07
CA ASN A 216 -7.21 -7.56 2.32
C ASN A 216 -6.96 -6.26 1.52
N ILE A 217 -7.99 -5.64 0.93
CA ILE A 217 -7.77 -4.40 0.17
C ILE A 217 -7.27 -3.24 1.04
N HIS A 218 -7.51 -3.27 2.36
CA HIS A 218 -6.89 -2.33 3.31
C HIS A 218 -5.36 -2.32 3.20
N CYS A 219 -4.73 -3.46 2.90
CA CYS A 219 -3.30 -3.55 2.71
C CYS A 219 -2.81 -2.79 1.46
N MET A 220 -3.69 -2.45 0.51
CA MET A 220 -3.32 -1.62 -0.64
C MET A 220 -2.85 -0.23 -0.21
N ALA A 221 -3.28 0.28 0.95
CA ALA A 221 -2.80 1.54 1.50
C ALA A 221 -1.27 1.52 1.69
N LEU A 222 -0.76 0.46 2.31
CA LEU A 222 0.68 0.24 2.47
C LEU A 222 1.38 0.04 1.12
N ALA A 223 0.77 -0.71 0.20
CA ALA A 223 1.33 -0.95 -1.13
C ALA A 223 1.51 0.34 -1.93
N VAL A 224 0.47 1.17 -2.03
CA VAL A 224 0.48 2.43 -2.78
C VAL A 224 1.59 3.34 -2.27
N ASN A 225 1.67 3.54 -0.95
CA ASN A 225 2.67 4.44 -0.35
C ASN A 225 4.11 3.94 -0.54
N ASN A 226 4.38 2.66 -0.28
CA ASN A 226 5.74 2.13 -0.37
C ASN A 226 6.21 1.93 -1.82
N ILE A 227 5.34 1.43 -2.71
CA ILE A 227 5.70 1.20 -4.11
C ILE A 227 5.94 2.52 -4.83
N PHE A 228 5.03 3.49 -4.73
CA PHE A 228 5.22 4.77 -5.41
C PHE A 228 6.36 5.58 -4.79
N GLY A 229 6.51 5.55 -3.46
CA GLY A 229 7.68 6.12 -2.79
C GLY A 229 9.00 5.58 -3.34
N ALA A 230 9.14 4.26 -3.47
CA ALA A 230 10.35 3.62 -3.99
C ALA A 230 10.56 3.83 -5.50
N LEU A 231 9.50 3.73 -6.31
CA LEU A 231 9.58 3.92 -7.76
C LEU A 231 9.95 5.35 -8.13
N PHE A 232 9.28 6.36 -7.55
CA PHE A 232 9.59 7.76 -7.84
C PHE A 232 10.98 8.18 -7.31
N THR A 233 11.41 7.61 -6.18
CA THR A 233 12.79 7.77 -5.69
C THR A 233 13.80 7.16 -6.66
N THR A 234 13.49 6.03 -7.28
CA THR A 234 14.36 5.38 -8.28
C THR A 234 14.44 6.18 -9.58
N CYS A 235 13.37 6.88 -9.97
CA CYS A 235 13.36 7.78 -11.12
C CYS A 235 14.15 9.09 -10.90
N GLY A 236 14.39 9.49 -9.65
CA GLY A 236 15.25 10.63 -9.31
C GLY A 236 14.69 12.02 -9.62
N GLN A 237 13.38 12.15 -9.89
CA GLN A 237 12.75 13.44 -10.20
C GLN A 237 12.29 14.24 -8.97
N GLY A 238 12.26 13.62 -7.78
CA GLY A 238 11.97 14.31 -6.52
C GLY A 238 10.53 14.81 -6.38
N ASP A 239 9.60 14.30 -7.17
CA ASP A 239 8.21 14.76 -7.30
C ASP A 239 7.19 13.90 -6.53
N ILE A 240 7.66 13.06 -5.59
CA ILE A 240 6.85 12.05 -4.88
C ILE A 240 5.57 12.67 -4.28
N GLU A 241 5.70 13.80 -3.59
CA GLU A 241 4.56 14.46 -2.93
C GLU A 241 3.52 14.94 -3.95
N ASP A 242 3.97 15.54 -5.07
CA ASP A 242 3.09 16.01 -6.13
C ASP A 242 2.40 14.84 -6.85
N ARG A 243 3.12 13.72 -7.05
CA ARG A 243 2.54 12.51 -7.63
C ARG A 243 1.50 11.88 -6.70
N MET A 244 1.79 11.79 -5.40
CA MET A 244 0.85 11.28 -4.41
C MET A 244 -0.39 12.18 -4.28
N LYS A 245 -0.24 13.51 -4.38
CA LYS A 245 -1.36 14.46 -4.49
C LYS A 245 -2.23 14.20 -5.73
N GLU A 246 -1.60 14.00 -6.90
CA GLU A 246 -2.31 13.65 -8.14
C GLU A 246 -3.07 12.31 -7.99
N PHE A 247 -2.44 11.30 -7.39
CA PHE A 247 -3.09 10.02 -7.09
C PHE A 247 -4.34 10.21 -6.23
N LEU A 248 -4.21 10.97 -5.13
CA LEU A 248 -5.32 11.18 -4.20
C LEU A 248 -6.48 11.92 -4.87
N ALA A 249 -6.20 12.95 -5.67
CA ALA A 249 -7.21 13.70 -6.41
C ALA A 249 -7.96 12.80 -7.42
N LEU A 250 -7.23 11.96 -8.18
CA LEU A 250 -7.81 11.02 -9.14
C LEU A 250 -8.65 9.94 -8.46
N ALA A 251 -8.15 9.35 -7.37
CA ALA A 251 -8.86 8.32 -6.62
C ALA A 251 -10.14 8.90 -5.97
N SER A 252 -10.05 10.08 -5.36
CA SER A 252 -11.18 10.79 -4.76
C SER A 252 -12.25 11.14 -5.79
N SER A 253 -11.85 11.72 -6.93
CA SER A 253 -12.76 12.02 -8.05
C SER A 253 -13.46 10.77 -8.57
N SER A 254 -12.73 9.66 -8.71
CA SER A 254 -13.28 8.38 -9.18
C SER A 254 -14.30 7.79 -8.19
N LEU A 255 -14.04 7.92 -6.89
CA LEU A 255 -14.93 7.44 -5.82
C LEU A 255 -16.17 8.32 -5.58
N LEU A 256 -16.04 9.64 -5.73
CA LEU A 256 -17.19 10.56 -5.66
C LEU A 256 -18.17 10.31 -6.82
N ARG A 257 -17.66 9.97 -8.01
CA ARG A 257 -18.49 9.60 -9.17
C ARG A 257 -19.26 8.32 -8.93
N LEU A 258 -18.64 7.31 -8.30
CA LEU A 258 -19.34 6.11 -7.86
C LEU A 258 -20.47 6.45 -6.87
N GLY A 259 -20.30 7.49 -6.05
CA GLY A 259 -21.32 8.01 -5.15
C GLY A 259 -22.59 8.52 -5.82
N GLN A 260 -22.50 8.95 -7.08
CA GLN A 260 -23.62 9.44 -7.89
C GLN A 260 -24.27 8.34 -8.73
N GLU A 261 -23.73 7.13 -8.72
CA GLU A 261 -24.23 6.00 -9.52
C GLU A 261 -25.47 5.37 -8.84
N ALA A 262 -26.52 5.11 -9.63
CA ALA A 262 -27.78 4.55 -9.12
C ALA A 262 -27.81 3.01 -9.15
N ASP A 263 -26.78 2.38 -9.72
CA ASP A 263 -26.69 0.93 -9.85
C ASP A 263 -26.34 0.30 -8.50
N LYS A 264 -27.31 -0.40 -7.91
CA LYS A 264 -27.20 -1.04 -6.59
C LYS A 264 -26.12 -2.11 -6.53
N GLU A 265 -25.81 -2.78 -7.65
CA GLU A 265 -24.72 -3.77 -7.69
C GLU A 265 -23.36 -3.08 -7.73
N ALA A 266 -23.26 -1.94 -8.39
CA ALA A 266 -22.01 -1.18 -8.47
C ALA A 266 -21.62 -0.51 -7.14
N ILE A 267 -22.61 -0.11 -6.33
CA ILE A 267 -22.41 0.63 -5.07
C ILE A 267 -22.50 -0.23 -3.81
N LYS A 268 -22.54 -1.56 -3.95
CA LYS A 268 -22.82 -2.50 -2.85
C LYS A 268 -21.93 -2.28 -1.61
N ASN A 269 -20.62 -2.23 -1.80
CA ASN A 269 -19.64 -2.01 -0.72
C ASN A 269 -18.95 -0.63 -0.82
N ARG A 270 -19.65 0.38 -1.34
CA ARG A 270 -19.11 1.73 -1.57
C ARG A 270 -18.51 2.35 -0.31
N GLU A 271 -19.23 2.28 0.80
CA GLU A 271 -18.80 2.85 2.08
C GLU A 271 -17.50 2.21 2.56
N SER A 272 -17.37 0.89 2.46
CA SER A 272 -16.13 0.19 2.81
C SER A 272 -14.94 0.64 1.95
N VAL A 273 -15.15 0.92 0.66
CA VAL A 273 -14.07 1.41 -0.22
C VAL A 273 -13.70 2.86 0.06
N TYR A 274 -14.61 3.70 0.57
CA TYR A 274 -14.26 5.05 1.02
C TYR A 274 -13.25 5.05 2.17
N LEU A 275 -13.33 4.06 3.06
CA LEU A 275 -12.37 3.88 4.15
C LEU A 275 -10.96 3.59 3.64
N LEU A 276 -10.81 3.06 2.42
CA LEU A 276 -9.49 2.84 1.83
C LEU A 276 -8.75 4.16 1.56
N LEU A 277 -9.45 5.25 1.20
CA LEU A 277 -8.82 6.56 1.05
C LEU A 277 -8.27 7.08 2.37
N ASP A 278 -9.05 6.93 3.44
CA ASP A 278 -8.62 7.29 4.80
C ASP A 278 -7.35 6.50 5.17
N GLN A 279 -7.36 5.18 4.97
CA GLN A 279 -6.20 4.32 5.22
C GLN A 279 -4.98 4.70 4.37
N ILE A 280 -5.15 5.02 3.09
CA ILE A 280 -4.05 5.47 2.23
C ILE A 280 -3.40 6.74 2.80
N VAL A 281 -4.19 7.69 3.27
CA VAL A 281 -3.68 8.97 3.82
C VAL A 281 -3.04 8.77 5.18
N GLN A 282 -3.65 7.96 6.07
CA GLN A 282 -3.08 7.63 7.39
C GLN A 282 -1.71 6.93 7.29
N GLU A 283 -1.56 6.02 6.33
CA GLU A 283 -0.29 5.29 6.11
C GLU A 283 0.76 6.12 5.34
N SER A 284 0.38 7.26 4.76
CA SER A 284 1.27 8.04 3.93
C SER A 284 2.06 9.07 4.73
N PRO A 285 3.40 9.10 4.63
CA PRO A 285 4.18 10.24 5.14
C PRO A 285 4.14 11.46 4.20
N PHE A 286 3.48 11.34 3.03
CA PHE A 286 3.45 12.38 1.99
C PHE A 286 2.08 13.06 1.83
N LEU A 287 1.02 12.44 2.35
CA LEU A 287 -0.35 12.96 2.27
C LEU A 287 -0.79 13.46 3.65
N THR A 288 -1.65 14.47 3.66
CA THR A 288 -2.21 15.05 4.88
C THR A 288 -3.73 14.96 4.87
N MET A 289 -4.33 14.98 6.06
CA MET A 289 -5.79 15.00 6.21
C MET A 289 -6.42 16.27 5.64
N ASP A 290 -5.72 17.41 5.70
CA ASP A 290 -6.19 18.66 5.09
C ASP A 290 -6.31 18.53 3.56
N LEU A 291 -5.37 17.83 2.94
CA LEU A 291 -5.42 17.54 1.51
C LEU A 291 -6.56 16.58 1.18
N LEU A 292 -6.77 15.55 2.02
CA LEU A 292 -7.91 14.65 1.86
C LEU A 292 -9.23 15.41 1.91
N GLU A 293 -9.44 16.26 2.92
CA GLU A 293 -10.66 17.06 3.06
C GLU A 293 -10.93 17.94 1.84
N SER A 294 -9.87 18.49 1.22
CA SER A 294 -9.99 19.31 0.01
C SER A 294 -10.49 18.53 -1.22
N CYS A 295 -10.24 17.23 -1.27
CA CYS A 295 -10.58 16.37 -2.42
C CYS A 295 -11.77 15.43 -2.15
N PHE A 296 -12.00 15.07 -0.89
CA PHE A 296 -12.98 14.11 -0.42
C PHE A 296 -13.47 14.48 0.98
N PRO A 297 -14.72 14.94 1.14
CA PRO A 297 -15.22 15.41 2.43
C PRO A 297 -15.19 14.31 3.51
N TYR A 298 -14.58 14.58 4.65
CA TYR A 298 -14.46 13.64 5.77
C TYR A 298 -15.82 13.22 6.33
N ALA A 299 -16.86 14.04 6.14
CA ALA A 299 -18.23 13.67 6.48
C ALA A 299 -18.68 12.36 5.80
N LEU A 300 -18.23 12.09 4.57
CA LEU A 300 -18.51 10.84 3.86
C LEU A 300 -17.80 9.65 4.51
N ILE A 301 -16.53 9.84 4.90
CA ILE A 301 -15.71 8.81 5.58
C ILE A 301 -16.32 8.49 6.95
N ARG A 302 -16.68 9.52 7.72
CA ARG A 302 -17.30 9.36 9.04
C ARG A 302 -18.63 8.60 8.95
N ASN A 303 -19.48 8.94 7.98
CA ASN A 303 -20.73 8.22 7.77
C ASN A 303 -20.45 6.77 7.35
N ALA A 304 -19.49 6.55 6.45
CA ALA A 304 -19.07 5.20 6.06
C ALA A 304 -18.60 4.37 7.27
N TYR A 305 -17.79 4.93 8.18
CA TYR A 305 -17.43 4.25 9.43
C TYR A 305 -18.66 3.93 10.27
N HIS A 306 -19.59 4.87 10.45
CA HIS A 306 -20.82 4.60 11.20
C HIS A 306 -21.64 3.45 10.60
N ASP A 307 -21.79 3.45 9.27
CA ASP A 307 -22.60 2.46 8.56
C ASP A 307 -21.98 1.06 8.59
N VAL A 308 -20.65 0.93 8.39
CA VAL A 308 -19.99 -0.39 8.48
C VAL A 308 -20.03 -0.95 9.90
N TYR A 309 -19.80 -0.11 10.93
CA TYR A 309 -19.87 -0.54 12.33
C TYR A 309 -21.29 -0.98 12.71
N LYS A 310 -22.30 -0.25 12.24
CA LYS A 310 -23.71 -0.60 12.47
C LYS A 310 -24.12 -1.86 11.71
N GLN A 311 -23.65 -2.05 10.48
CA GLN A 311 -23.93 -3.24 9.69
C GLN A 311 -23.32 -4.49 10.33
N GLU A 312 -22.08 -4.42 10.82
CA GLU A 312 -21.44 -5.54 11.52
C GLU A 312 -22.14 -5.87 12.84
N GLN A 313 -22.61 -4.88 13.61
CA GLN A 313 -23.38 -5.13 14.84
C GLN A 313 -24.73 -5.82 14.59
N ASN A 314 -25.28 -5.70 13.38
CA ASN A 314 -26.56 -6.32 13.00
C ASN A 314 -26.38 -7.68 12.30
N MET A 315 -25.14 -8.09 12.01
CA MET A 315 -24.79 -9.40 11.44
C MET A 315 -24.49 -10.42 12.54
#